data_AF-A0A6N6PRP7-F1
#
_entry.id   AF-A0A6N6PRP7-F1
#
_cell.length_a   1.000
_cell.length_b   1.000
_cell.length_c   1.000
_cell.angle_alpha   90.00
_cell.angle_beta   90.00
_cell.angle_gamma   90.00
#
_symmetry.space_group_name_H-M   'P 1'
#
loop_
_entity.id
_entity.type
_entity.pdbx_description
1 polymer ?
#
loop_
_entity_poly.entity_id
_entity_poly.type
_entity_poly.pdbx_seq_one_letter_code
_entity_poly.pdbx_strand_id
1 'polypeptide(L)'
;MKLLALLVAALLPLVATAETIATYSKNVANLIDPAKLATLGKRGANPRVQKAVAILEIARREGYAVASVASNAVVIANYPNKPLATLTLDSLTRNHSIATQLGVLNEAGLKDMRGGHSPTIQVGKYKGDELSVDHIVPRAVAPELDNVIANLELMPLKMNISKSAKMGARQQDYAKRFRAAGLLSPKRLDVILSR
;
A
#
# COMPACT_ATOMS: atom_id res chain seq x y z
N MET A 1 18.27 -60.88 12.66
CA MET A 1 19.29 -59.80 12.65
C MET A 1 19.61 -59.50 11.19
N LYS A 2 19.38 -58.35 10.57
CA LYS A 2 19.17 -56.98 11.03
C LYS A 2 18.22 -56.27 10.05
N LEU A 3 17.36 -55.40 10.60
CA LEU A 3 16.74 -54.30 9.88
C LEU A 3 17.81 -53.52 9.11
N LEU A 4 17.53 -53.15 7.85
CA LEU A 4 18.12 -51.95 7.28
C LEU A 4 16.97 -51.07 6.79
N ALA A 5 16.62 -50.13 7.66
CA ALA A 5 15.58 -49.15 7.46
C ALA A 5 16.04 -48.08 6.47
N LEU A 6 15.20 -47.88 5.46
CA LEU A 6 14.72 -46.60 4.93
C LEU A 6 15.52 -45.35 5.38
N LEU A 7 16.25 -44.75 4.45
CA LEU A 7 16.73 -43.37 4.57
C LEU A 7 16.71 -42.70 3.19
N VAL A 8 15.49 -42.49 2.68
CA VAL A 8 15.24 -41.47 1.64
C VAL A 8 15.02 -40.16 2.38
N ALA A 9 16.11 -39.51 2.78
CA ALA A 9 16.06 -38.14 3.25
C ALA A 9 15.74 -37.26 2.04
N ALA A 10 14.46 -36.88 1.93
CA ALA A 10 13.98 -35.89 0.98
C ALA A 10 14.66 -34.54 1.26
N LEU A 11 15.75 -34.28 0.54
CA LEU A 11 16.38 -32.97 0.49
C LEU A 11 15.91 -32.24 -0.78
N LEU A 12 15.27 -31.09 -0.54
CA LEU A 12 14.94 -29.96 -1.45
C LEU A 12 13.46 -29.81 -1.88
N PRO A 13 12.95 -28.55 -1.97
CA PRO A 13 13.71 -27.30 -2.09
C PRO A 13 13.35 -26.20 -1.07
N LEU A 14 14.30 -25.85 -0.20
CA LEU A 14 14.27 -24.56 0.53
C LEU A 14 14.59 -23.37 -0.41
N VAL A 15 15.06 -23.65 -1.63
CA VAL A 15 15.52 -22.67 -2.64
C VAL A 15 14.35 -21.92 -3.30
N ALA A 16 13.15 -22.49 -3.36
CA ALA A 16 11.99 -21.85 -4.00
C ALA A 16 11.38 -20.68 -3.18
N THR A 17 11.78 -20.54 -1.91
CA THR A 17 11.14 -19.58 -0.98
C THR A 17 11.68 -18.15 -1.13
N ALA A 18 12.99 -17.98 -1.39
CA ALA A 18 13.63 -16.66 -1.48
C ALA A 18 13.38 -15.97 -2.84
N GLU A 19 13.31 -16.74 -3.93
CA GLU A 19 13.04 -16.22 -5.27
C GLU A 19 11.62 -15.65 -5.39
N THR A 20 10.65 -16.26 -4.69
CA THR A 20 9.24 -15.89 -4.73
C THR A 20 8.95 -14.60 -3.95
N ILE A 21 9.54 -14.42 -2.74
CA ILE A 21 9.41 -13.14 -2.01
C ILE A 21 10.06 -11.98 -2.78
N ALA A 22 11.21 -12.23 -3.43
CA ALA A 22 11.87 -11.24 -4.27
C ALA A 22 10.98 -10.83 -5.45
N THR A 23 10.27 -11.78 -6.05
CA THR A 23 9.31 -11.51 -7.14
C THR A 23 8.16 -10.62 -6.69
N TYR A 24 7.50 -10.94 -5.57
CA TYR A 24 6.45 -10.07 -5.03
C TYR A 24 6.95 -8.69 -4.68
N SER A 25 8.12 -8.61 -4.05
CA SER A 25 8.73 -7.34 -3.65
C SER A 25 9.06 -6.47 -4.88
N LYS A 26 9.60 -7.06 -5.95
CA LYS A 26 9.86 -6.36 -7.23
C LYS A 26 8.57 -5.88 -7.89
N ASN A 27 7.50 -6.69 -7.86
CA ASN A 27 6.21 -6.31 -8.42
C ASN A 27 5.58 -5.13 -7.66
N VAL A 28 5.64 -5.13 -6.32
CA VAL A 28 5.21 -3.98 -5.52
C VAL A 28 6.13 -2.78 -5.76
N ALA A 29 7.45 -2.96 -5.81
CA ALA A 29 8.43 -1.90 -6.06
C ALA A 29 8.13 -1.15 -7.36
N ASN A 30 7.80 -1.87 -8.44
CA ASN A 30 7.41 -1.30 -9.72
C ASN A 30 6.16 -0.42 -9.66
N LEU A 31 5.24 -0.70 -8.73
CA LEU A 31 4.03 0.09 -8.52
C LEU A 31 4.30 1.36 -7.73
N ILE A 32 5.26 1.33 -6.79
CA ILE A 32 5.56 2.42 -5.85
C ILE A 32 6.81 3.24 -6.21
N ASP A 33 7.44 2.94 -7.34
CA ASP A 33 8.63 3.62 -7.88
C ASP A 33 8.40 5.15 -7.98
N PRO A 34 9.17 5.98 -7.27
CA PRO A 34 8.96 7.43 -7.24
C PRO A 34 9.03 8.09 -8.63
N ALA A 35 9.92 7.65 -9.50
CA ALA A 35 10.06 8.21 -10.84
C ALA A 35 8.86 7.87 -11.71
N LYS A 36 8.34 6.64 -11.63
CA LYS A 36 7.11 6.23 -12.34
C LYS A 36 5.87 6.92 -11.79
N LEU A 37 5.81 7.19 -10.48
CA LEU A 37 4.69 7.89 -9.87
C LEU A 37 4.64 9.36 -10.29
N ALA A 38 5.82 10.00 -10.46
CA ALA A 38 5.93 11.39 -10.88
C ALA A 38 5.40 11.66 -12.30
N THR A 39 5.34 10.64 -13.17
CA THR A 39 4.83 10.78 -14.54
C THR A 39 3.32 10.56 -14.68
N LEU A 40 2.63 10.21 -13.59
CA LEU A 40 1.22 9.89 -13.62
C LEU A 40 0.36 11.16 -13.69
N GLY A 41 -0.77 11.04 -14.40
CA GLY A 41 -1.83 12.04 -14.35
C GLY A 41 -2.53 12.10 -13.00
N LYS A 42 -3.57 12.95 -12.93
CA LYS A 42 -4.42 13.14 -11.76
C LYS A 42 -4.93 11.81 -11.20
N ARG A 43 -4.74 11.58 -9.89
CA ARG A 43 -5.14 10.34 -9.18
C ARG A 43 -4.58 9.04 -9.80
N GLY A 44 -3.54 9.12 -10.63
CA GLY A 44 -3.02 7.98 -11.36
C GLY A 44 -2.39 6.90 -10.47
N ALA A 45 -2.03 7.24 -9.23
CA ALA A 45 -1.55 6.29 -8.24
C ALA A 45 -2.65 5.43 -7.59
N ASN A 46 -3.94 5.79 -7.72
CA ASN A 46 -5.03 5.06 -7.07
C ASN A 46 -5.08 3.57 -7.48
N PRO A 47 -5.07 3.21 -8.79
CA PRO A 47 -5.04 1.80 -9.20
C PRO A 47 -3.78 1.06 -8.73
N ARG A 48 -2.67 1.76 -8.50
CA ARG A 48 -1.40 1.17 -8.03
C ARG A 48 -1.50 0.74 -6.57
N VAL A 49 -2.21 1.48 -5.72
CA VAL A 49 -2.49 1.07 -4.32
C VAL A 49 -3.29 -0.22 -4.29
N GLN A 50 -4.36 -0.32 -5.09
CA GLN A 50 -5.18 -1.53 -5.17
C GLN A 50 -4.33 -2.74 -5.60
N LYS A 51 -3.54 -2.59 -6.67
CA LYS A 51 -2.65 -3.65 -7.17
C LYS A 51 -1.59 -4.06 -6.14
N ALA A 52 -0.99 -3.09 -5.45
CA ALA A 52 0.02 -3.36 -4.44
C ALA A 52 -0.56 -4.18 -3.29
N VAL A 53 -1.74 -3.81 -2.78
CA VAL A 53 -2.42 -4.57 -1.72
C VAL A 53 -2.80 -5.98 -2.18
N ALA A 54 -3.27 -6.14 -3.42
CA ALA A 54 -3.54 -7.46 -3.98
C ALA A 54 -2.28 -8.34 -4.01
N ILE A 55 -1.14 -7.80 -4.44
CA ILE A 55 0.13 -8.53 -4.45
C ILE A 55 0.56 -8.91 -3.03
N LEU A 56 0.44 -7.98 -2.08
CA LEU A 56 0.77 -8.23 -0.67
C LEU A 56 -0.10 -9.35 -0.08
N GLU A 57 -1.39 -9.39 -0.42
CA GLU A 57 -2.28 -10.45 0.04
C GLU A 57 -1.98 -11.81 -0.59
N ILE A 58 -1.64 -11.84 -1.87
CA ILE A 58 -1.21 -13.08 -2.54
C ILE A 58 0.05 -13.63 -1.87
N ALA A 59 1.05 -12.77 -1.64
CA ALA A 59 2.26 -13.16 -0.93
C ALA A 59 1.96 -13.67 0.49
N ARG A 60 1.03 -13.02 1.21
CA ARG A 60 0.60 -13.47 2.54
C ARG A 60 -0.04 -14.84 2.53
N ARG A 61 -0.89 -15.14 1.54
CA ARG A 61 -1.52 -16.46 1.37
C ARG A 61 -0.50 -17.56 1.05
N GLU A 62 0.65 -17.18 0.48
CA GLU A 62 1.79 -18.08 0.24
C GLU A 62 2.78 -18.14 1.41
N GLY A 63 2.43 -17.55 2.56
CA GLY A 63 3.20 -17.65 3.80
C GLY A 63 4.21 -16.52 4.05
N TYR A 64 4.24 -15.49 3.19
CA TYR A 64 5.15 -14.35 3.38
C TYR A 64 4.53 -13.25 4.25
N ALA A 65 5.28 -12.72 5.22
CA ALA A 65 4.82 -11.58 6.00
C ALA A 65 4.68 -10.33 5.13
N VAL A 66 3.51 -9.68 5.18
CA VAL A 66 3.19 -8.45 4.43
C VAL A 66 4.24 -7.36 4.65
N ALA A 67 4.66 -7.15 5.91
CA ALA A 67 5.67 -6.16 6.25
C ALA A 67 7.04 -6.45 5.60
N SER A 68 7.43 -7.72 5.50
CA SER A 68 8.69 -8.12 4.85
C SER A 68 8.65 -7.83 3.35
N VAL A 69 7.56 -8.18 2.66
CA VAL A 69 7.39 -7.88 1.22
C VAL A 69 7.38 -6.37 0.97
N ALA A 70 6.60 -5.62 1.76
CA ALA A 70 6.51 -4.17 1.62
C ALA A 70 7.85 -3.47 1.93
N SER A 71 8.58 -3.92 2.96
CA SER A 71 9.90 -3.38 3.31
C SER A 71 10.90 -3.61 2.17
N ASN A 72 10.97 -4.84 1.65
CA ASN A 72 11.83 -5.16 0.51
C ASN A 72 11.44 -4.34 -0.74
N ALA A 73 10.15 -4.15 -0.99
CA ALA A 73 9.67 -3.36 -2.12
C ALA A 73 10.12 -1.89 -2.04
N VAL A 74 10.05 -1.29 -0.85
CA VAL A 74 10.51 0.09 -0.62
C VAL A 74 12.03 0.22 -0.82
N VAL A 75 12.80 -0.78 -0.39
CA VAL A 75 14.26 -0.84 -0.66
C VAL A 75 14.54 -0.93 -2.15
N ILE A 76 13.86 -1.83 -2.87
CA ILE A 76 14.03 -2.03 -4.31
C ILE A 76 13.62 -0.77 -5.10
N ALA A 77 12.56 -0.08 -4.67
CA ALA A 77 12.07 1.15 -5.30
C ALA A 77 13.00 2.37 -5.08
N ASN A 78 14.09 2.21 -4.33
CA ASN A 78 15.14 3.20 -4.13
C ASN A 78 14.62 4.58 -3.69
N TYR A 79 13.82 4.61 -2.63
CA TYR A 79 13.26 5.85 -2.09
C TYR A 79 14.38 6.82 -1.66
N PRO A 80 14.25 8.14 -1.94
CA PRO A 80 15.34 9.11 -1.84
C PRO A 80 15.81 9.40 -0.41
N ASN A 81 14.99 9.07 0.58
CA ASN A 81 15.33 9.23 1.99
C ASN A 81 14.55 8.25 2.87
N LYS A 82 15.12 7.97 4.05
CA LYS A 82 14.54 7.04 5.03
C LYS A 82 13.15 7.47 5.53
N PRO A 83 12.88 8.75 5.87
CA PRO A 83 11.54 9.16 6.30
C PRO A 83 10.44 8.84 5.27
N LEU A 84 10.67 9.12 3.99
CA LEU A 84 9.70 8.81 2.94
C LEU A 84 9.54 7.30 2.74
N ALA A 85 10.64 6.55 2.76
CA ALA A 85 10.62 5.10 2.71
C ALA A 85 9.74 4.51 3.84
N THR A 86 9.93 4.97 5.08
CA THR A 86 9.11 4.55 6.24
C THR A 86 7.64 4.90 6.05
N LEU A 87 7.32 6.13 5.63
CA LEU A 87 5.93 6.54 5.40
C LEU A 87 5.23 5.70 4.32
N THR A 88 5.95 5.33 3.25
CA THR A 88 5.44 4.46 2.19
C THR A 88 5.23 3.02 2.70
N LEU A 89 6.17 2.46 3.46
CA LEU A 89 6.00 1.15 4.11
C LEU A 89 4.77 1.14 5.03
N ASP A 90 4.63 2.16 5.88
CA ASP A 90 3.48 2.28 6.77
C ASP A 90 2.17 2.38 5.95
N SER A 91 2.18 3.08 4.81
CA SER A 91 1.01 3.17 3.93
C SER A 91 0.61 1.83 3.34
N LEU A 92 1.57 1.07 2.80
CA LEU A 92 1.31 -0.25 2.22
C LEU A 92 0.70 -1.22 3.24
N THR A 93 1.29 -1.27 4.44
CA THR A 93 0.84 -2.14 5.53
C THR A 93 -0.52 -1.72 6.10
N ARG A 94 -0.75 -0.41 6.30
CA ARG A 94 -2.08 0.12 6.69
C ARG A 94 -3.15 -0.22 5.65
N ASN A 95 -2.86 -0.03 4.37
CA ASN A 95 -3.82 -0.31 3.30
C ASN A 95 -4.18 -1.79 3.22
N HIS A 96 -3.20 -2.70 3.36
CA HIS A 96 -3.49 -4.14 3.47
C HIS A 96 -4.36 -4.47 4.69
N SER A 97 -4.04 -3.87 5.85
CA SER A 97 -4.83 -4.06 7.08
C SER A 97 -6.29 -3.59 6.91
N ILE A 98 -6.51 -2.41 6.34
CA ILE A 98 -7.85 -1.87 6.07
C ILE A 98 -8.61 -2.77 5.11
N ALA A 99 -7.98 -3.19 4.00
CA ALA A 99 -8.60 -4.09 3.04
C ALA A 99 -9.00 -5.44 3.68
N THR A 100 -8.16 -5.96 4.58
CA THR A 100 -8.47 -7.16 5.37
C THR A 100 -9.71 -6.94 6.25
N GLN A 101 -9.73 -5.84 7.01
CA GLN A 101 -10.83 -5.50 7.93
C GLN A 101 -12.15 -5.22 7.21
N LEU A 102 -12.11 -4.73 5.97
CA LEU A 102 -13.29 -4.50 5.13
C LEU A 102 -13.71 -5.74 4.33
N GLY A 103 -13.00 -6.85 4.47
CA GLY A 103 -13.36 -8.13 3.86
C GLY A 103 -13.27 -8.14 2.33
N VAL A 104 -12.51 -7.21 1.74
CA VAL A 104 -12.35 -7.11 0.28
C VAL A 104 -11.25 -8.01 -0.26
N LEU A 105 -10.45 -8.63 0.61
CA LEU A 105 -9.36 -9.51 0.22
C LEU A 105 -9.81 -10.96 -0.04
N ASN A 106 -11.08 -11.18 -0.42
CA ASN A 106 -11.56 -12.48 -0.90
C ASN A 106 -11.23 -12.68 -2.40
N GLU A 107 -11.63 -13.80 -3.00
CA GLU A 107 -11.28 -14.10 -4.41
C GLU A 107 -11.81 -13.05 -5.39
N ALA A 108 -13.07 -12.64 -5.25
CA ALA A 108 -13.69 -11.64 -6.11
C ALA A 108 -12.98 -10.28 -5.97
N GLY A 109 -12.75 -9.81 -4.75
CA GLY A 109 -12.09 -8.53 -4.55
C GLY A 109 -10.62 -8.53 -4.96
N LEU A 110 -9.91 -9.66 -4.79
CA LEU A 110 -8.55 -9.81 -5.35
C LEU A 110 -8.54 -9.77 -6.87
N LYS A 111 -9.54 -10.33 -7.54
CA LYS A 111 -9.69 -10.22 -9.01
C LYS A 111 -9.83 -8.76 -9.44
N ASP A 112 -10.63 -7.97 -8.73
CA ASP A 112 -10.80 -6.54 -9.03
C ASP A 112 -9.52 -5.74 -8.75
N MET A 113 -8.93 -5.92 -7.56
CA MET A 113 -7.76 -5.17 -7.13
C MET A 113 -6.50 -5.48 -7.96
N ARG A 114 -6.35 -6.70 -8.50
CA ARG A 114 -5.31 -7.03 -9.49
C ARG A 114 -5.41 -6.20 -10.77
N GLY A 115 -6.63 -5.87 -11.19
CA GLY A 115 -6.90 -4.94 -12.29
C GLY A 115 -6.64 -3.48 -11.92
N GLY A 116 -6.54 -3.17 -10.62
CA GLY A 116 -6.54 -1.80 -10.10
C GLY A 116 -7.95 -1.23 -9.92
N HIS A 117 -8.97 -2.08 -9.95
CA HIS A 117 -10.36 -1.71 -9.75
C HIS A 117 -10.73 -1.74 -8.26
N SER A 118 -11.83 -1.07 -7.94
CA SER A 118 -12.38 -0.99 -6.59
C SER A 118 -13.32 -2.16 -6.29
N PRO A 119 -13.01 -3.01 -5.30
CA PRO A 119 -13.91 -4.10 -4.91
C PRO A 119 -15.06 -3.60 -4.02
N THR A 120 -16.11 -4.42 -3.89
CA THR A 120 -17.22 -4.18 -2.95
C THR A 120 -16.88 -4.69 -1.55
N ILE A 121 -17.13 -3.88 -0.52
CA ILE A 121 -16.93 -4.20 0.90
C ILE A 121 -17.90 -5.29 1.35
N GLN A 122 -17.40 -6.29 2.08
CA GLN A 122 -18.16 -7.50 2.40
C GLN A 122 -18.58 -7.62 3.87
N VAL A 123 -17.92 -6.88 4.76
CA VAL A 123 -18.12 -7.00 6.21
C VAL A 123 -18.26 -5.64 6.89
N GLY A 124 -18.84 -5.65 8.09
CA GLY A 124 -19.00 -4.47 8.93
C GLY A 124 -20.05 -3.47 8.42
N LYS A 125 -20.06 -2.28 9.03
CA LYS A 125 -21.07 -1.24 8.81
C LYS A 125 -21.10 -0.64 7.39
N TYR A 126 -20.10 -0.95 6.57
CA TYR A 126 -19.97 -0.47 5.19
C TYR A 126 -20.18 -1.59 4.16
N LYS A 127 -20.69 -2.77 4.56
CA LYS A 127 -21.01 -3.85 3.62
C LYS A 127 -21.89 -3.33 2.47
N GLY A 128 -21.52 -3.69 1.25
CA GLY A 128 -22.18 -3.25 0.01
C GLY A 128 -21.74 -1.88 -0.49
N ASP A 129 -20.87 -1.16 0.23
CA ASP A 129 -20.22 0.05 -0.27
C ASP A 129 -18.98 -0.29 -1.13
N GLU A 130 -18.58 0.64 -1.98
CA GLU A 130 -17.36 0.49 -2.78
C GLU A 130 -16.12 0.84 -1.95
N LEU A 131 -15.03 0.09 -2.11
CA LEU A 131 -13.73 0.49 -1.60
C LEU A 131 -13.15 1.63 -2.44
N SER A 132 -12.69 2.69 -1.82
CA SER A 132 -12.08 3.83 -2.52
C SER A 132 -10.65 4.09 -2.03
N VAL A 133 -9.88 4.82 -2.84
CA VAL A 133 -8.58 5.37 -2.45
C VAL A 133 -8.75 6.86 -2.17
N ASP A 134 -8.45 7.29 -0.96
CA ASP A 134 -8.47 8.67 -0.51
C ASP A 134 -7.07 9.20 -0.26
N HIS A 135 -6.95 10.54 -0.28
CA HIS A 135 -5.75 11.26 0.09
C HIS A 135 -5.84 11.66 1.57
N ILE A 136 -4.85 11.28 2.38
CA ILE A 136 -4.79 11.66 3.80
C ILE A 136 -4.79 13.19 3.87
N VAL A 137 -3.74 13.85 3.34
CA VAL A 137 -3.76 15.29 3.05
C VAL A 137 -4.50 15.48 1.73
N PRO A 138 -5.66 16.16 1.72
CA PRO A 138 -6.51 16.22 0.53
C PRO A 138 -5.78 16.81 -0.68
N ARG A 139 -5.97 16.21 -1.85
CA ARG A 139 -5.44 16.71 -3.12
C ARG A 139 -5.80 18.18 -3.39
N ALA A 140 -7.00 18.61 -3.01
CA ALA A 140 -7.44 20.01 -3.17
C ALA A 140 -6.59 20.99 -2.33
N VAL A 141 -5.96 20.50 -1.27
CA VAL A 141 -5.09 21.27 -0.38
C VAL A 141 -3.63 21.15 -0.81
N ALA A 142 -3.16 19.95 -1.15
CA ALA A 142 -1.77 19.66 -1.56
C ALA A 142 -1.74 18.79 -2.84
N PRO A 143 -1.96 19.37 -4.04
CA PRO A 143 -1.97 18.62 -5.30
C PRO A 143 -0.63 17.94 -5.61
N GLU A 144 0.49 18.46 -5.11
CA GLU A 144 1.82 17.85 -5.21
C GLU A 144 1.91 16.47 -4.54
N LEU A 145 0.96 16.13 -3.65
CA LEU A 145 0.89 14.84 -2.98
C LEU A 145 -0.10 13.86 -3.65
N ASP A 146 -0.67 14.20 -4.82
CA ASP A 146 -1.75 13.41 -5.48
C ASP A 146 -1.32 11.96 -5.78
N ASN A 147 -0.08 11.78 -6.21
CA ASN A 147 0.46 10.47 -6.60
C ASN A 147 1.47 9.89 -5.60
N VAL A 148 1.54 10.43 -4.38
CA VAL A 148 2.43 9.97 -3.32
C VAL A 148 1.77 8.80 -2.57
N ILE A 149 2.29 7.57 -2.70
CA ILE A 149 1.73 6.37 -2.05
C ILE A 149 1.59 6.53 -0.53
N ALA A 150 2.55 7.20 0.11
CA ALA A 150 2.50 7.50 1.54
C ALA A 150 1.29 8.36 1.96
N ASN A 151 0.69 9.11 1.02
CA ASN A 151 -0.49 9.95 1.22
C ASN A 151 -1.81 9.25 0.84
N LEU A 152 -1.77 8.00 0.37
CA LEU A 152 -2.97 7.30 -0.09
C LEU A 152 -3.45 6.27 0.95
N GLU A 153 -4.76 6.24 1.16
CA GLU A 153 -5.41 5.37 2.13
C GLU A 153 -6.69 4.77 1.56
N LEU A 154 -6.87 3.47 1.75
CA LEU A 154 -8.10 2.76 1.41
C LEU A 154 -9.17 3.09 2.44
N MET A 155 -10.39 3.34 1.97
CA MET A 155 -11.53 3.55 2.84
C MET A 155 -12.86 3.36 2.09
N PRO A 156 -13.99 3.15 2.80
CA PRO A 156 -15.31 3.11 2.16
C PRO A 156 -15.62 4.40 1.40
N LEU A 157 -16.19 4.28 0.20
CA LEU A 157 -16.48 5.42 -0.69
C LEU A 157 -17.41 6.44 -0.03
N LYS A 158 -18.47 6.01 0.66
CA LYS A 158 -19.39 6.93 1.36
C LYS A 158 -18.67 7.72 2.44
N MET A 159 -17.72 7.09 3.15
CA MET A 159 -16.89 7.77 4.14
C MET A 159 -15.95 8.78 3.48
N ASN A 160 -15.31 8.41 2.37
CA ASN A 160 -14.44 9.29 1.60
C ASN A 160 -15.18 10.56 1.14
N ILE A 161 -16.37 10.39 0.55
CA ILE A 161 -17.22 11.51 0.11
C ILE A 161 -17.58 12.42 1.30
N SER A 162 -17.94 11.86 2.46
CA SER A 162 -18.29 12.61 3.67
C SER A 162 -17.09 13.36 4.29
N LYS A 163 -15.89 12.78 4.20
CA LYS A 163 -14.65 13.40 4.67
C LYS A 163 -14.33 14.65 3.82
N SER A 164 -14.48 14.56 2.49
CA SER A 164 -14.18 15.66 1.57
C SER A 164 -12.75 16.21 1.80
N ALA A 165 -12.54 17.52 1.67
CA ALA A 165 -11.23 18.17 1.82
C ALA A 165 -10.91 18.64 3.25
N LYS A 166 -11.50 18.02 4.28
CA LYS A 166 -11.32 18.45 5.68
C LYS A 166 -9.87 18.26 6.17
N MET A 167 -9.31 19.31 6.76
CA MET A 167 -7.96 19.34 7.36
C MET A 167 -8.02 19.20 8.89
N GLY A 168 -8.28 17.99 9.38
CA GLY A 168 -8.24 17.68 10.81
C GLY A 168 -6.82 17.50 11.35
N ALA A 169 -6.70 17.26 12.66
CA ALA A 169 -5.42 17.08 13.36
C ALA A 169 -4.53 16.00 12.71
N ARG A 170 -5.13 14.88 12.28
CA ARG A 170 -4.40 13.81 11.57
C ARG A 170 -3.83 14.29 10.23
N GLN A 171 -4.59 15.04 9.46
CA GLN A 171 -4.12 15.55 8.16
C GLN A 171 -2.98 16.56 8.34
N GLN A 172 -3.09 17.42 9.34
CA GLN A 172 -2.04 18.37 9.70
C GLN A 172 -0.75 17.65 10.16
N ASP A 173 -0.88 16.58 10.96
CA ASP A 173 0.26 15.74 11.35
C ASP A 173 0.95 15.12 10.13
N TYR A 174 0.18 14.51 9.22
CA TYR A 174 0.75 13.96 7.99
C TYR A 174 1.42 15.03 7.11
N ALA A 175 0.87 16.24 7.02
CA ALA A 175 1.54 17.34 6.32
C ALA A 175 2.92 17.67 6.94
N LYS A 176 3.02 17.70 8.27
CA LYS A 176 4.32 17.89 8.96
C LYS A 176 5.28 16.74 8.67
N ARG A 177 4.81 15.49 8.65
CA ARG A 177 5.61 14.31 8.30
C ARG A 177 6.08 14.35 6.83
N PHE A 178 5.23 14.79 5.91
CA PHE A 178 5.62 14.97 4.50
C PHE A 178 6.63 16.09 4.31
N ARG A 179 6.55 17.17 5.10
CA ARG A 179 7.60 18.19 5.17
C ARG A 179 8.93 17.59 5.63
N ALA A 180 8.92 16.82 6.72
CA ALA A 180 10.12 16.16 7.24
C ALA A 180 10.71 15.14 6.23
N ALA A 181 9.86 14.51 5.42
CA ALA A 181 10.26 13.60 4.35
C ALA A 181 10.69 14.28 3.05
N GLY A 182 10.71 15.63 3.00
CA GLY A 182 11.15 16.41 1.84
C GLY A 182 10.12 16.53 0.71
N LEU A 183 8.86 16.12 0.93
CA LEU A 183 7.80 16.24 -0.07
C LEU A 183 7.12 17.61 -0.10
N LEU A 184 7.24 18.38 1.00
CA LEU A 184 6.72 19.74 1.09
C LEU A 184 7.85 20.69 1.48
N SER A 185 7.81 21.93 0.99
CA SER A 185 8.68 23.01 1.49
C SER A 185 8.12 23.61 2.80
N PRO A 186 8.92 24.34 3.61
CA PRO A 186 8.40 25.04 4.79
C PRO A 186 7.21 25.94 4.45
N LYS A 187 7.39 26.82 3.45
CA LYS A 187 6.34 27.73 2.97
C LYS A 187 5.08 26.98 2.55
N ARG A 188 5.24 25.80 1.95
CA ARG A 188 4.09 25.00 1.52
C ARG A 188 3.33 24.42 2.71
N LEU A 189 4.05 23.94 3.73
CA LEU A 189 3.43 23.48 4.96
C LEU A 189 2.66 24.62 5.66
N ASP A 190 3.22 25.81 5.73
CA ASP A 190 2.55 26.97 6.36
C ASP A 190 1.20 27.27 5.69
N VAL A 191 1.16 27.27 4.35
CA VAL A 191 -0.07 27.47 3.56
C VAL A 191 -1.09 26.34 3.77
N ILE A 192 -0.63 25.12 4.03
CA ILE A 192 -1.53 23.98 4.32
C ILE A 192 -2.12 24.09 5.72
N LEU A 193 -1.33 24.53 6.70
CA LEU A 193 -1.75 24.63 8.10
C LEU A 193 -2.57 25.89 8.41
N SER A 194 -2.53 26.90 7.56
CA SER A 194 -3.32 28.13 7.71
C SER A 194 -4.75 28.04 7.15
N ARG A 195 -5.21 26.84 6.79
CA ARG A 195 -6.56 26.56 6.25
C ARG A 195 -7.46 25.94 7.30
#